data_AF-A0A093ZLJ6-F1
#
_entry.id   AF-A0A093ZLJ6-F1
#
_cell.length_a   1.000
_cell.length_b   1.000
_cell.length_c   1.000
_cell.angle_alpha   90.00
_cell.angle_beta   90.00
_cell.angle_gamma   90.00
#
_symmetry.space_group_name_H-M   'P 1'
#
loop_
_entity.id
_entity.type
_entity.pdbx_description
1 polymer ?
#
loop_
_entity_poly.entity_id
_entity_poly.type
_entity_poly.pdbx_seq_one_letter_code
_entity_poly.pdbx_strand_id
1 'polypeptide(L)'
;MAALSEGYAKFLRLMNNIKAKSRARLFTSPQFIFGIGENNIKVTVHAAAIAKQSPALDVLINGPMEEAQTGIARLEDVHEDTFIRVCQFAYTGDYETPVFIQRPEFGLPDKASRPPNIDADEPGEVIEEPEPAPEPAEPEAEPSVWSLGVKRPKKAKKSSKSRALRDSFDRKDFDIQTPRLGALHRCKVRPNSSAEEDYTSIFLGHARLYVFADKWGIEDLKTLTLHKLHQTLLTFTLYSARRGDVVELVRYTYAHTPDLAHEMDDLRSLVMHYITCEVTSLVHSLEFASLVEQGGPFARDLVYMVMKRIG
;
A
#
# COMPACT_ATOMS: atom_id res chain seq x y z
N MET A 1 6.56 -12.62 -42.50
CA MET A 1 5.70 -12.78 -41.30
C MET A 1 5.81 -14.17 -40.66
N ALA A 2 5.84 -15.28 -41.40
CA ALA A 2 5.90 -16.64 -40.80
C ALA A 2 7.21 -16.99 -40.08
N ALA A 3 8.38 -16.59 -40.62
CA ALA A 3 9.69 -16.92 -40.04
C ALA A 3 9.98 -16.22 -38.68
N LEU A 4 9.42 -15.03 -38.45
CA LEU A 4 9.54 -14.30 -37.17
C LEU A 4 8.72 -14.98 -36.05
N SER A 5 7.57 -15.56 -36.41
CA SER A 5 6.70 -16.33 -35.50
C SER A 5 7.35 -17.64 -35.05
N GLU A 6 8.00 -18.35 -35.97
CA GLU A 6 8.65 -19.64 -35.67
C GLU A 6 9.92 -19.46 -34.83
N GLY A 7 10.69 -18.40 -35.09
CA GLY A 7 11.83 -18.01 -34.25
C GLY A 7 11.43 -17.69 -32.81
N TYR A 8 10.33 -16.94 -32.61
CA TYR A 8 9.80 -16.60 -31.29
C TYR A 8 9.29 -17.84 -30.55
N ALA A 9 8.58 -18.75 -31.22
CA ALA A 9 8.11 -20.01 -30.62
C ALA A 9 9.27 -20.92 -30.19
N LYS A 10 10.37 -20.97 -30.98
CA LYS A 10 11.58 -21.72 -30.64
C LYS A 10 12.31 -21.11 -29.44
N PHE A 11 12.37 -19.77 -29.36
CA PHE A 11 12.92 -19.04 -28.22
C PHE A 11 12.13 -19.32 -26.93
N LEU A 12 10.79 -19.25 -26.97
CA LEU A 12 9.93 -19.56 -25.82
C LEU A 12 10.09 -21.01 -25.34
N ARG A 13 10.18 -21.99 -26.26
CA ARG A 13 10.44 -23.39 -25.91
C ARG A 13 11.81 -23.60 -25.26
N LEU A 14 12.84 -22.92 -25.78
CA LEU A 14 14.18 -22.97 -25.20
C LEU A 14 14.18 -22.38 -23.78
N MET A 15 13.55 -21.22 -23.60
CA MET A 15 13.39 -20.57 -22.30
C MET A 15 12.62 -21.45 -21.30
N ASN A 16 11.56 -22.13 -21.74
CA ASN A 16 10.80 -23.04 -20.89
C ASN A 16 11.62 -24.29 -20.51
N ASN A 17 12.40 -24.86 -21.43
CA ASN A 17 13.28 -25.99 -21.13
C ASN A 17 14.43 -25.59 -20.18
N ILE A 18 14.98 -24.38 -20.32
CA ILE A 18 15.98 -23.84 -19.39
C ILE A 18 15.35 -23.63 -18.01
N LYS A 19 14.15 -23.04 -17.92
CA LYS A 19 13.40 -22.88 -16.67
C LYS A 19 13.09 -24.23 -16.01
N ALA A 20 12.72 -25.25 -16.79
CA ALA A 20 12.42 -26.59 -16.28
C ALA A 20 13.68 -27.30 -15.74
N LYS A 21 14.80 -27.24 -16.45
CA LYS A 21 16.09 -27.78 -15.98
C LYS A 21 16.61 -27.04 -14.73
N SER A 22 16.44 -25.72 -14.68
CA SER A 22 16.75 -24.89 -13.51
C SER A 22 15.92 -25.28 -12.29
N ARG A 23 14.62 -25.59 -12.46
CA ARG A 23 13.73 -26.04 -11.39
C ARG A 23 14.11 -27.42 -10.85
N ALA A 24 14.48 -28.38 -11.71
CA ALA A 24 14.94 -29.69 -11.26
C ALA A 24 16.22 -29.59 -10.40
N ARG A 25 17.13 -28.68 -10.76
CA ARG A 25 18.36 -28.43 -9.99
C ARG A 25 18.14 -27.78 -8.62
N LEU A 26 16.99 -27.12 -8.41
CA LEU A 26 16.67 -26.49 -7.14
C LEU A 26 16.46 -27.52 -6.03
N PHE A 27 15.75 -28.61 -6.32
CA PHE A 27 15.46 -29.67 -5.35
C PHE A 27 16.63 -30.64 -5.15
N THR A 28 17.66 -30.58 -5.99
CA THR A 28 18.90 -31.34 -5.80
C THR A 28 19.99 -30.52 -5.11
N SER A 29 19.73 -29.25 -4.80
CA SER A 29 20.70 -28.40 -4.11
C SER A 29 20.80 -28.77 -2.62
N PRO A 30 21.95 -28.53 -1.98
CA PRO A 30 22.10 -28.79 -0.55
C PRO A 30 21.10 -27.96 0.26
N GLN A 31 20.82 -28.44 1.47
CA GLN A 31 19.99 -27.71 2.42
C GLN A 31 20.84 -26.67 3.15
N PHE A 32 20.20 -25.55 3.49
CA PHE A 32 20.74 -24.48 4.30
C PHE A 32 19.75 -24.18 5.43
N ILE A 33 20.26 -23.93 6.63
CA ILE A 33 19.45 -23.74 7.83
C ILE A 33 19.53 -22.27 8.23
N PHE A 34 18.36 -21.64 8.40
CA PHE A 34 18.26 -20.30 8.95
C PHE A 34 17.71 -20.37 10.37
N GLY A 35 18.43 -19.78 11.32
CA GLY A 35 17.95 -19.54 12.67
C GLY A 35 17.25 -18.18 12.75
N ILE A 36 15.93 -18.17 12.91
CA ILE A 36 15.10 -16.96 12.80
C ILE A 36 14.66 -16.46 14.18
N GLY A 37 14.79 -15.14 14.39
CA GLY A 37 14.39 -14.44 15.60
C GLY A 37 15.24 -14.78 16.83
N GLU A 38 14.90 -14.16 17.96
CA GLU A 38 15.56 -14.36 19.26
C GLU A 38 15.51 -15.83 19.73
N ASN A 39 14.39 -16.51 19.44
CA ASN A 39 14.19 -17.92 19.78
C ASN A 39 14.98 -18.88 18.89
N ASN A 40 15.71 -18.38 17.88
CA ASN A 40 16.54 -19.15 16.96
C ASN A 40 15.77 -20.31 16.30
N ILE A 41 14.55 -20.03 15.83
CA ILE A 41 13.67 -21.03 15.21
C ILE A 41 14.33 -21.49 13.91
N LYS A 42 14.59 -22.78 13.78
CA LYS A 42 15.32 -23.35 12.65
C LYS A 42 14.39 -23.60 11.47
N VAL A 43 14.64 -22.91 10.37
CA VAL A 43 13.95 -23.10 9.09
C VAL A 43 14.95 -23.66 8.07
N THR A 44 14.68 -24.86 7.55
CA THR A 44 15.53 -25.54 6.57
C THR A 44 14.99 -25.35 5.16
N VAL A 45 15.84 -24.90 4.23
CA VAL A 45 15.48 -24.60 2.84
C VAL A 45 16.53 -25.07 1.85
N HIS A 46 16.16 -25.24 0.58
CA HIS A 46 17.11 -25.50 -0.49
C HIS A 46 17.98 -24.25 -0.73
N ALA A 47 19.30 -24.38 -0.58
CA ALA A 47 20.26 -23.29 -0.70
C ALA A 47 20.08 -22.50 -2.00
N ALA A 48 19.95 -23.20 -3.13
CA ALA A 48 19.77 -22.58 -4.44
C ALA A 48 18.46 -21.78 -4.56
N ALA A 49 17.44 -22.07 -3.74
CA ALA A 49 16.18 -21.35 -3.76
C ALA A 49 16.32 -19.93 -3.19
N ILE A 50 17.12 -19.77 -2.13
CA ILE A 50 17.34 -18.46 -1.48
C ILE A 50 18.49 -17.71 -2.14
N ALA A 51 19.60 -18.39 -2.47
CA ALA A 51 20.77 -17.79 -3.10
C ALA A 51 20.43 -17.05 -4.41
N LYS A 52 19.54 -17.64 -5.23
CA LYS A 52 19.13 -17.03 -6.51
C LYS A 52 18.31 -15.74 -6.39
N GLN A 53 17.85 -15.37 -5.18
CA GLN A 53 16.96 -14.20 -5.00
C GLN A 53 17.71 -12.88 -5.00
N SER A 54 18.96 -12.87 -4.54
CA SER A 54 19.80 -11.68 -4.59
C SER A 54 21.29 -12.02 -4.49
N PRO A 55 22.19 -11.17 -5.00
CA PRO A 55 23.63 -11.37 -4.85
C PRO A 55 24.08 -11.45 -3.38
N ALA A 56 23.45 -10.68 -2.48
CA ALA A 56 23.79 -10.71 -1.05
C ALA A 56 23.49 -12.07 -0.42
N LEU A 57 22.34 -12.67 -0.75
CA LEU A 57 21.98 -14.00 -0.28
C LEU A 57 22.81 -15.11 -0.94
N ASP A 58 23.22 -14.93 -2.19
CA ASP A 58 24.16 -15.85 -2.86
C ASP A 58 25.52 -15.88 -2.16
N VAL A 59 26.06 -14.70 -1.81
CA VAL A 59 27.32 -14.59 -1.05
C VAL A 59 27.17 -15.17 0.37
N LEU A 60 26.04 -14.96 1.05
CA LEU A 60 25.79 -15.56 2.36
C LEU A 60 25.82 -17.09 2.32
N ILE A 61 25.24 -17.69 1.28
CA ILE A 61 25.02 -19.14 1.19
C ILE A 61 26.20 -19.87 0.53
N ASN A 62 26.78 -19.29 -0.51
CA ASN A 62 27.82 -19.91 -1.35
C ASN A 62 29.18 -19.22 -1.25
N GLY A 63 29.29 -18.14 -0.46
CA GLY A 63 30.51 -17.36 -0.32
C GLY A 63 31.52 -17.95 0.67
N PRO A 64 32.55 -17.17 1.05
CA PRO A 64 33.63 -17.65 1.90
C PRO A 64 33.33 -17.59 3.41
N MET A 65 32.17 -17.08 3.81
CA MET A 65 31.81 -16.79 5.20
C MET A 65 31.55 -18.08 6.01
N GLU A 66 31.59 -17.99 7.34
CA GLU A 66 31.36 -19.13 8.25
C GLU A 66 29.98 -19.76 8.02
N GLU A 67 28.98 -18.93 7.70
CA GLU A 67 27.61 -19.35 7.42
C GLU A 67 27.55 -20.28 6.20
N ALA A 68 28.31 -19.99 5.15
CA ALA A 68 28.39 -20.82 3.95
C ALA A 68 29.12 -22.16 4.23
N GLN A 69 30.13 -22.14 5.11
CA GLN A 69 30.88 -23.35 5.48
C GLN A 69 30.08 -24.27 6.39
N THR A 70 29.36 -23.70 7.35
CA THR A 70 28.52 -24.45 8.31
C THR A 70 27.16 -24.82 7.74
N GLY A 71 26.69 -24.10 6.72
CA GLY A 71 25.34 -24.21 6.18
C GLY A 71 24.26 -23.63 7.10
N ILE A 72 24.65 -22.74 8.03
CA ILE A 72 23.77 -22.17 9.04
C ILE A 72 23.97 -20.65 9.09
N ALA A 73 22.89 -19.88 8.92
CA ALA A 73 22.89 -18.43 9.15
C ALA A 73 21.85 -18.04 10.22
N ARG A 74 22.12 -16.99 10.99
CA ARG A 74 21.21 -16.48 12.03
C ARG A 74 20.68 -15.11 11.63
N LEU A 75 19.36 -14.94 11.72
CA LEU A 75 18.63 -13.71 11.40
C LEU A 75 17.79 -13.31 12.62
N GLU A 76 18.42 -12.65 13.58
CA GLU A 76 17.82 -12.31 14.89
C GLU A 76 16.74 -11.24 14.79
N ASP A 77 16.85 -10.35 13.80
CA ASP A 77 15.95 -9.22 13.57
C ASP A 77 14.74 -9.56 12.67
N VAL A 78 14.60 -10.83 12.26
CA VAL A 78 13.56 -11.27 11.33
C VAL A 78 12.52 -12.11 12.07
N HIS A 79 11.24 -11.79 11.88
CA HIS A 79 10.15 -12.64 12.36
C HIS A 79 10.06 -13.91 11.53
N GLU A 80 9.76 -15.05 12.18
CA GLU A 80 9.53 -16.35 11.53
C GLU A 80 8.57 -16.22 10.34
N ASP A 81 7.42 -15.63 10.60
CA ASP A 81 6.37 -15.35 9.64
C ASP A 81 6.85 -14.60 8.39
N THR A 82 7.76 -13.63 8.55
CA THR A 82 8.35 -12.89 7.43
C THR A 82 9.25 -13.81 6.62
N PHE A 83 10.11 -14.59 7.28
CA PHE A 83 11.02 -15.50 6.59
C PHE A 83 10.30 -16.64 5.86
N ILE A 84 9.21 -17.18 6.43
CA ILE A 84 8.36 -18.16 5.74
C ILE A 84 7.80 -17.59 4.44
N ARG A 85 7.38 -16.32 4.42
CA ARG A 85 6.91 -15.65 3.19
C ARG A 85 8.02 -15.40 2.17
N VAL A 86 9.23 -15.09 2.61
CA VAL A 86 10.42 -15.06 1.74
C VAL A 86 10.64 -16.43 1.09
N CYS A 87 10.49 -17.51 1.88
CA CYS A 87 10.59 -18.87 1.35
C CYS A 87 9.50 -19.16 0.32
N GLN A 88 8.23 -18.87 0.64
CA GLN A 88 7.11 -19.03 -0.31
C GLN A 88 7.41 -18.34 -1.64
N PHE A 89 7.82 -17.07 -1.57
CA PHE A 89 8.21 -16.30 -2.76
C PHE A 89 9.38 -16.96 -3.51
N ALA A 90 10.38 -17.45 -2.79
CA ALA A 90 11.55 -18.06 -3.41
C ALA A 90 11.22 -19.33 -4.24
N TYR A 91 10.23 -20.10 -3.81
CA TYR A 91 9.75 -21.30 -4.50
C TYR A 91 8.70 -21.00 -5.59
N THR A 92 7.71 -20.16 -5.29
CA THR A 92 6.53 -19.98 -6.14
C THR A 92 6.55 -18.70 -6.98
N GLY A 93 7.32 -17.69 -6.54
CA GLY A 93 7.28 -16.33 -7.05
C GLY A 93 6.20 -15.46 -6.38
N ASP A 94 5.45 -16.00 -5.42
CA ASP A 94 4.40 -15.30 -4.68
C ASP A 94 4.40 -15.68 -3.19
N TYR A 95 3.72 -14.92 -2.34
CA TYR A 95 3.58 -15.21 -0.91
C TYR A 95 2.15 -15.02 -0.41
N GLU A 96 1.79 -15.71 0.66
CA GLU A 96 0.46 -15.62 1.25
C GLU A 96 0.33 -14.43 2.21
N THR A 97 -0.75 -13.67 2.07
CA THR A 97 -1.07 -12.55 2.95
C THR A 97 -1.45 -13.06 4.34
N PRO A 98 -1.00 -12.44 5.45
CA PRO A 98 -1.46 -12.80 6.79
C PRO A 98 -2.98 -12.75 6.94
N VAL A 99 -3.49 -13.45 7.95
CA VAL A 99 -4.93 -13.43 8.29
C VAL A 99 -5.19 -12.27 9.27
N PHE A 100 -6.33 -11.61 9.12
CA PHE A 100 -6.81 -10.58 10.04
C PHE A 100 -7.22 -11.22 11.38
N ILE A 101 -7.21 -10.43 12.45
CA ILE A 101 -7.63 -10.88 13.78
C ILE A 101 -9.03 -10.34 14.05
N GLN A 102 -9.93 -11.16 14.58
CA GLN A 102 -11.22 -10.67 15.08
C GLN A 102 -11.03 -10.10 16.48
N ARG A 103 -11.28 -8.80 16.67
CA ARG A 103 -11.33 -8.16 17.99
C ARG A 103 -12.78 -7.87 18.38
N PRO A 104 -13.27 -8.38 19.52
CA PRO A 104 -14.60 -8.02 20.03
C PRO A 104 -14.74 -6.51 20.26
N GLU A 105 -15.88 -5.92 19.88
CA GLU A 105 -16.19 -4.52 20.20
C GLU A 105 -16.26 -4.28 21.71
N PHE A 106 -15.39 -3.41 22.23
CA PHE A 106 -15.61 -2.74 23.51
C PHE A 106 -16.13 -1.31 23.25
N GLY A 107 -17.39 -1.20 22.82
CA GLY A 107 -18.24 0.00 23.01
C GLY A 107 -18.36 1.03 21.86
N LEU A 108 -19.62 1.45 21.66
CA LEU A 108 -20.25 2.47 20.79
C LEU A 108 -20.39 2.15 19.29
N PRO A 109 -21.60 2.28 18.71
CA PRO A 109 -21.89 1.88 17.33
C PRO A 109 -21.16 2.76 16.32
N ASP A 110 -20.27 2.15 15.53
CA ASP A 110 -19.43 2.84 14.56
C ASP A 110 -20.24 3.20 13.28
N LYS A 111 -20.31 4.49 12.95
CA LYS A 111 -20.81 4.95 11.64
C LYS A 111 -19.65 4.90 10.66
N ALA A 112 -19.71 3.98 9.71
CA ALA A 112 -18.78 3.92 8.59
C ALA A 112 -18.69 5.30 7.91
N SER A 113 -17.51 5.91 7.94
CA SER A 113 -17.25 7.16 7.22
C SER A 113 -17.04 6.85 5.75
N ARG A 114 -18.11 6.74 4.95
CA ARG A 114 -18.01 7.15 3.54
C ARG A 114 -18.13 8.67 3.49
N PRO A 115 -17.37 9.39 2.65
CA PRO A 115 -17.69 10.79 2.42
C PRO A 115 -19.10 10.86 1.82
N PRO A 116 -20.05 11.61 2.41
CA PRO A 116 -21.19 12.05 1.64
C PRO A 116 -20.66 12.84 0.44
N ASN A 117 -21.10 12.51 -0.77
CA ASN A 117 -21.16 13.52 -1.82
C ASN A 117 -22.08 14.62 -1.27
N ILE A 118 -21.50 15.67 -0.71
CA ILE A 118 -22.22 16.89 -0.39
C ILE A 118 -22.39 17.63 -1.72
N ASP A 119 -23.38 17.20 -2.50
CA ASP A 119 -24.24 18.14 -3.19
C ASP A 119 -25.44 18.33 -2.25
N ALA A 120 -25.27 19.22 -1.27
CA ALA A 120 -26.37 19.68 -0.44
C ALA A 120 -27.12 20.75 -1.23
N ASP A 121 -28.22 20.34 -1.84
CA ASP A 121 -29.33 21.21 -2.20
C ASP A 121 -30.61 20.51 -1.71
N GLU A 122 -30.96 20.74 -0.46
CA GLU A 122 -32.36 20.84 -0.04
C GLU A 122 -32.48 21.85 1.11
N PRO A 123 -33.57 22.64 1.16
CA PRO A 123 -33.60 23.95 1.79
C PRO A 123 -33.83 23.86 3.30
N GLY A 124 -33.11 24.71 4.03
CA GLY A 124 -33.24 24.87 5.48
C GLY A 124 -34.62 25.39 5.89
N GLU A 125 -35.11 24.80 6.97
CA GLU A 125 -36.31 25.15 7.72
C GLU A 125 -36.19 26.58 8.28
N VAL A 126 -37.22 27.37 8.02
CA VAL A 126 -37.31 28.82 8.29
C VAL A 126 -37.50 29.05 9.79
N ILE A 127 -36.60 29.83 10.40
CA ILE A 127 -36.83 30.44 11.72
C ILE A 127 -37.41 31.83 11.44
N GLU A 128 -38.68 32.04 11.82
CA GLU A 128 -39.41 33.31 11.72
C GLU A 128 -38.84 34.35 12.71
N GLU A 129 -38.45 35.52 12.18
CA GLU A 129 -38.25 36.76 12.94
C GLU A 129 -39.16 37.83 12.30
N PRO A 130 -39.90 38.65 13.07
CA PRO A 130 -41.06 39.37 12.55
C PRO A 130 -40.71 40.68 11.81
N GLU A 131 -41.38 40.92 10.68
CA GLU A 131 -41.28 42.12 9.84
C GLU A 131 -41.92 43.38 10.48
N PRO A 132 -41.40 44.59 10.19
CA PRO A 132 -42.17 45.83 10.29
C PRO A 132 -42.83 46.23 8.95
N ALA A 133 -44.00 46.88 9.07
CA ALA A 133 -45.03 47.16 8.06
C ALA A 133 -44.64 48.10 6.88
N PRO A 134 -45.44 48.14 5.78
CA PRO A 134 -45.09 48.76 4.49
C PRO A 134 -45.75 50.13 4.24
N GLU A 135 -45.16 50.94 3.34
CA GLU A 135 -45.81 52.07 2.66
C GLU A 135 -45.09 52.40 1.32
N PRO A 136 -45.69 53.12 0.34
CA PRO A 136 -46.21 52.52 -0.89
C PRO A 136 -45.51 52.96 -2.21
N ALA A 137 -45.96 52.31 -3.29
CA ALA A 137 -45.43 52.26 -4.66
C ALA A 137 -45.64 53.52 -5.55
N GLU A 138 -44.86 53.58 -6.65
CA GLU A 138 -45.25 53.84 -8.08
C GLU A 138 -44.09 54.48 -8.91
N PRO A 139 -44.08 54.45 -10.26
CA PRO A 139 -44.29 53.33 -11.17
C PRO A 139 -43.24 53.24 -12.32
N GLU A 140 -43.51 52.29 -13.22
CA GLU A 140 -42.75 51.66 -14.32
C GLU A 140 -42.15 52.54 -15.43
N ALA A 141 -41.12 51.99 -16.11
CA ALA A 141 -40.87 52.23 -17.53
C ALA A 141 -40.40 50.93 -18.23
N GLU A 142 -41.13 50.57 -19.29
CA GLU A 142 -41.10 49.37 -20.14
C GLU A 142 -39.89 49.30 -21.13
N PRO A 143 -39.71 48.17 -21.85
CA PRO A 143 -38.41 47.55 -22.10
C PRO A 143 -37.78 47.89 -23.46
N SER A 144 -36.47 47.68 -23.58
CA SER A 144 -35.87 47.48 -24.90
C SER A 144 -34.94 46.26 -24.92
N VAL A 145 -35.30 45.38 -25.84
CA VAL A 145 -34.67 44.13 -26.21
C VAL A 145 -33.35 44.43 -26.92
N TRP A 146 -32.25 43.85 -26.44
CA TRP A 146 -31.26 43.13 -27.27
C TRP A 146 -30.45 42.17 -26.41
N SER A 147 -30.97 40.95 -26.36
CA SER A 147 -30.27 39.75 -25.93
C SER A 147 -29.13 39.43 -26.90
N LEU A 148 -27.89 39.69 -26.50
CA LEU A 148 -26.72 38.99 -27.03
C LEU A 148 -26.25 38.00 -25.99
N GLY A 149 -26.85 36.81 -26.05
CA GLY A 149 -26.45 35.66 -25.26
C GLY A 149 -25.07 35.17 -25.66
N VAL A 150 -24.03 35.72 -25.04
CA VAL A 150 -22.75 35.02 -24.96
C VAL A 150 -22.97 33.88 -23.97
N LYS A 151 -23.22 32.67 -24.49
CA LYS A 151 -23.10 31.43 -23.71
C LYS A 151 -21.66 31.35 -23.22
N ARG A 152 -21.41 31.83 -22.00
CA ARG A 152 -20.17 31.52 -21.29
C ARG A 152 -20.07 29.99 -21.24
N PRO A 153 -19.01 29.36 -21.77
CA PRO A 153 -18.84 27.93 -21.62
C PRO A 153 -18.84 27.64 -20.13
N LYS A 154 -19.71 26.73 -19.67
CA LYS A 154 -19.66 26.19 -18.31
C LYS A 154 -18.25 25.63 -18.13
N LYS A 155 -17.38 26.35 -17.40
CA LYS A 155 -16.06 25.84 -17.03
C LYS A 155 -16.30 24.53 -16.31
N ALA A 156 -15.74 23.43 -16.82
CA ALA A 156 -15.77 22.15 -16.14
C ALA A 156 -15.32 22.37 -14.68
N LYS A 157 -16.14 21.95 -13.71
CA LYS A 157 -15.82 22.02 -12.29
C LYS A 157 -14.50 21.27 -12.10
N LYS A 158 -13.39 21.99 -11.90
CA LYS A 158 -12.08 21.37 -11.67
C LYS A 158 -12.25 20.39 -10.51
N SER A 159 -11.87 19.13 -10.72
CA SER A 159 -11.84 18.10 -9.66
C SER A 159 -11.09 18.66 -8.45
N SER A 160 -11.61 18.43 -7.24
CA SER A 160 -10.92 18.87 -6.03
C SER A 160 -9.55 18.20 -5.95
N LYS A 161 -8.53 18.90 -5.45
CA LYS A 161 -7.17 18.35 -5.36
C LYS A 161 -7.10 17.11 -4.47
N SER A 162 -7.94 17.03 -3.44
CA SER A 162 -8.13 15.80 -2.66
C SER A 162 -8.61 14.62 -3.51
N ARG A 163 -9.53 14.84 -4.45
CA ARG A 163 -9.99 13.77 -5.36
C ARG A 163 -8.89 13.38 -6.35
N ALA A 164 -8.17 14.35 -6.92
CA ALA A 164 -7.04 14.08 -7.79
C ALA A 164 -5.92 13.27 -7.09
N LEU A 165 -5.65 13.57 -5.81
CA LEU A 165 -4.66 12.85 -4.99
C LEU A 165 -5.11 11.40 -4.72
N ARG A 166 -6.40 11.19 -4.42
CA ARG A 166 -6.98 9.84 -4.31
C ARG A 166 -6.91 9.09 -5.63
N ASP A 167 -7.33 9.71 -6.74
CA ASP A 167 -7.25 9.08 -8.06
C ASP A 167 -5.81 8.74 -8.46
N SER A 168 -4.82 9.50 -7.98
CA SER A 168 -3.40 9.21 -8.18
C SER A 168 -2.93 8.03 -7.33
N PHE A 169 -3.47 7.85 -6.13
CA PHE A 169 -3.22 6.67 -5.30
C PHE A 169 -3.82 5.43 -5.97
N ASP A 170 -5.09 5.52 -6.37
CA ASP A 170 -5.86 4.41 -6.95
C ASP A 170 -5.26 3.88 -8.25
N ARG A 171 -4.65 4.77 -9.05
CA ARG A 171 -4.01 4.42 -10.33
C ARG A 171 -2.54 4.01 -10.21
N LYS A 172 -1.96 4.00 -9.01
CA LYS A 172 -0.57 3.59 -8.83
C LYS A 172 -0.41 2.13 -9.27
N ASP A 173 0.48 1.92 -10.23
CA ASP A 173 0.78 0.60 -10.79
C ASP A 173 2.18 0.17 -10.35
N PHE A 174 2.39 -1.15 -10.29
CA PHE A 174 3.64 -1.77 -9.90
C PHE A 174 4.03 -2.76 -10.97
N ASP A 175 5.27 -2.68 -11.46
CA ASP A 175 5.77 -3.62 -12.45
C ASP A 175 6.06 -4.98 -11.80
N ILE A 176 5.01 -5.80 -11.69
CA ILE A 176 5.08 -7.14 -11.11
C ILE A 176 5.52 -8.21 -12.13
N GLN A 177 6.09 -7.82 -13.28
CA GLN A 177 6.56 -8.77 -14.29
C GLN A 177 7.78 -9.57 -13.80
N THR A 178 7.54 -10.55 -12.93
CA THR A 178 8.56 -11.55 -12.61
C THR A 178 8.49 -12.68 -13.65
N PRO A 179 9.62 -13.30 -14.03
CA PRO A 179 9.64 -14.44 -14.95
C PRO A 179 8.83 -15.67 -14.47
N ARG A 180 8.31 -15.64 -13.24
CA ARG A 180 7.57 -16.70 -12.53
C ARG A 180 6.09 -16.35 -12.30
N LEU A 181 5.71 -15.07 -12.23
CA LEU A 181 4.30 -14.66 -12.24
C LEU A 181 3.75 -14.82 -13.66
N GLY A 182 2.91 -15.82 -13.89
CA GLY A 182 2.03 -15.81 -15.05
C GLY A 182 1.04 -14.65 -14.96
N ALA A 183 0.56 -14.15 -16.10
CA ALA A 183 -0.38 -13.03 -16.28
C ALA A 183 -1.76 -13.16 -15.54
N LEU A 184 -1.94 -14.16 -14.68
CA LEU A 184 -3.18 -14.50 -13.99
C LEU A 184 -3.12 -14.39 -12.46
N HIS A 185 -1.96 -14.09 -11.85
CA HIS A 185 -1.86 -13.88 -10.39
C HIS A 185 -2.38 -12.49 -10.02
N ARG A 186 -3.71 -12.35 -10.09
CA ARG A 186 -4.43 -11.28 -9.40
C ARG A 186 -4.10 -11.42 -7.91
N CYS A 187 -3.40 -10.45 -7.33
CA CYS A 187 -3.29 -10.31 -5.89
C CYS A 187 -4.72 -10.27 -5.32
N LYS A 188 -5.20 -11.40 -4.78
CA LYS A 188 -6.54 -11.48 -4.20
C LYS A 188 -6.46 -10.97 -2.77
N VAL A 189 -6.73 -9.69 -2.60
CA VAL A 189 -6.89 -9.12 -1.26
C VAL A 189 -8.36 -9.11 -0.87
N ARG A 190 -8.64 -9.49 0.38
CA ARG A 190 -9.99 -9.45 0.94
C ARG A 190 -10.21 -8.08 1.61
N PRO A 191 -11.25 -7.32 1.22
CA PRO A 191 -11.65 -6.13 1.96
C PRO A 191 -12.14 -6.51 3.37
N ASN A 192 -11.98 -5.62 4.33
CA ASN A 192 -12.61 -5.81 5.63
C ASN A 192 -14.12 -5.58 5.55
N SER A 193 -14.86 -6.39 6.31
CA SER A 193 -16.33 -6.42 6.29
C SER A 193 -16.95 -5.76 7.52
N SER A 194 -16.21 -5.60 8.62
CA SER A 194 -16.68 -4.95 9.85
C SER A 194 -15.57 -4.22 10.59
N ALA A 195 -15.94 -3.40 11.58
CA ALA A 195 -15.03 -2.66 12.45
C ALA A 195 -14.24 -3.55 13.43
N GLU A 196 -14.66 -4.81 13.61
CA GLU A 196 -14.02 -5.80 14.49
C GLU A 196 -12.77 -6.43 13.86
N GLU A 197 -12.64 -6.38 12.53
CA GLU A 197 -11.55 -7.02 11.80
C GLU A 197 -10.29 -6.16 11.85
N ASP A 198 -9.33 -6.57 12.67
CA ASP A 198 -8.01 -5.95 12.83
C ASP A 198 -7.05 -6.35 11.71
N TYR A 199 -6.58 -5.34 10.97
CA TYR A 199 -5.69 -5.47 9.82
C TYR A 199 -4.22 -5.18 10.16
N THR A 200 -3.89 -4.90 11.42
CA THR A 200 -2.52 -4.60 11.87
C THR A 200 -1.53 -5.69 11.44
N SER A 201 -1.86 -6.97 11.65
CA SER A 201 -1.02 -8.10 11.26
C SER A 201 -0.79 -8.17 9.75
N ILE A 202 -1.81 -7.83 8.95
CA ILE A 202 -1.77 -7.83 7.49
C ILE A 202 -0.83 -6.73 7.00
N PHE A 203 -1.03 -5.50 7.48
CA PHE A 203 -0.20 -4.35 7.13
C PHE A 203 1.26 -4.56 7.54
N LEU A 204 1.51 -4.98 8.77
CA LEU A 204 2.86 -5.25 9.26
C LEU A 204 3.51 -6.44 8.55
N GLY A 205 2.74 -7.44 8.12
CA GLY A 205 3.27 -8.55 7.32
C GLY A 205 3.86 -8.08 5.98
N HIS A 206 3.16 -7.19 5.27
CA HIS A 206 3.67 -6.60 4.04
C HIS A 206 4.86 -5.66 4.30
N ALA A 207 4.77 -4.79 5.31
CA ALA A 207 5.83 -3.84 5.63
C ALA A 207 7.13 -4.53 6.10
N ARG A 208 7.04 -5.57 6.93
CA ARG A 208 8.19 -6.39 7.35
C ARG A 208 8.85 -7.10 6.17
N LEU A 209 8.04 -7.64 5.26
CA LEU A 209 8.55 -8.31 4.07
C LEU A 209 9.21 -7.34 3.09
N TYR A 210 8.68 -6.12 2.96
CA TYR A 210 9.34 -5.03 2.24
C TYR A 210 10.71 -4.71 2.84
N VAL A 211 10.79 -4.47 4.15
CA VAL A 211 12.06 -4.14 4.83
C VAL A 211 13.08 -5.27 4.66
N PHE A 212 12.66 -6.53 4.75
CA PHE A 212 13.53 -7.67 4.46
C PHE A 212 14.02 -7.65 3.01
N ALA A 213 13.11 -7.46 2.06
CA ALA A 213 13.43 -7.46 0.64
C ALA A 213 14.41 -6.33 0.28
N ASP A 214 14.21 -5.13 0.83
CA ASP A 214 15.08 -3.98 0.64
C ASP A 214 16.47 -4.23 1.25
N LYS A 215 16.53 -4.70 2.51
CA LYS A 215 17.78 -5.06 3.20
C LYS A 215 18.64 -6.05 2.42
N TRP A 216 18.01 -7.05 1.79
CA TRP A 216 18.70 -8.11 1.05
C TRP A 216 18.76 -7.88 -0.46
N GLY A 217 18.26 -6.74 -0.96
CA GLY A 217 18.27 -6.40 -2.40
C GLY A 217 17.45 -7.35 -3.27
N ILE A 218 16.29 -7.81 -2.80
CA ILE A 218 15.35 -8.68 -3.53
C ILE A 218 14.28 -7.82 -4.21
N GLU A 219 14.62 -7.21 -5.34
CA GLU A 219 13.80 -6.18 -5.99
C GLU A 219 12.40 -6.67 -6.40
N ASP A 220 12.30 -7.88 -6.95
CA ASP A 220 11.02 -8.49 -7.34
C ASP A 220 10.08 -8.65 -6.13
N LEU A 221 10.63 -9.02 -4.97
CA LEU A 221 9.86 -9.18 -3.74
C LEU A 221 9.48 -7.81 -3.16
N LYS A 222 10.40 -6.84 -3.18
CA LYS A 222 10.15 -5.46 -2.78
C LYS A 222 8.97 -4.88 -3.56
N THR A 223 9.00 -4.97 -4.90
CA THR A 223 7.91 -4.52 -5.78
C THR A 223 6.60 -5.26 -5.51
N LEU A 224 6.64 -6.59 -5.36
CA LEU A 224 5.45 -7.38 -5.05
C LEU A 224 4.84 -6.99 -3.69
N THR A 225 5.66 -6.72 -2.68
CA THR A 225 5.17 -6.30 -1.35
C THR A 225 4.47 -4.95 -1.38
N LEU A 226 5.02 -3.97 -2.10
CA LEU A 226 4.36 -2.69 -2.29
C LEU A 226 3.03 -2.84 -3.04
N HIS A 227 3.01 -3.66 -4.10
CA HIS A 227 1.78 -3.93 -4.84
C HIS A 227 0.69 -4.54 -3.95
N LYS A 228 1.01 -5.59 -3.17
CA LYS A 228 0.03 -6.23 -2.29
C LYS A 228 -0.44 -5.31 -1.17
N LEU A 229 0.48 -4.52 -0.58
CA LEU A 229 0.10 -3.53 0.43
C LEU A 229 -0.82 -2.46 -0.16
N HIS A 230 -0.51 -1.96 -1.34
CA HIS A 230 -1.35 -1.00 -2.06
C HIS A 230 -2.76 -1.55 -2.32
N GLN A 231 -2.87 -2.78 -2.86
CA GLN A 231 -4.17 -3.44 -3.05
C GLN A 231 -4.93 -3.65 -1.74
N THR A 232 -4.22 -3.93 -0.64
CA THR A 232 -4.80 -4.02 0.70
C THR A 232 -5.36 -2.67 1.15
N LEU A 233 -4.58 -1.59 1.04
CA LEU A 233 -5.00 -0.24 1.41
C LEU A 233 -6.15 0.27 0.53
N LEU A 234 -6.19 -0.09 -0.76
CA LEU A 234 -7.27 0.27 -1.67
C LEU A 234 -8.61 -0.38 -1.30
N THR A 235 -8.56 -1.64 -0.86
CA THR A 235 -9.77 -2.41 -0.52
C THR A 235 -10.15 -2.28 0.95
N PHE A 236 -9.30 -1.68 1.77
CA PHE A 236 -9.54 -1.47 3.19
C PHE A 236 -10.49 -0.30 3.45
N THR A 237 -11.53 -0.59 4.23
CA THR A 237 -12.48 0.38 4.76
C THR A 237 -11.98 0.86 6.13
N LEU A 238 -11.67 2.15 6.23
CA LEU A 238 -11.18 2.78 7.45
C LEU A 238 -12.31 3.10 8.43
N TYR A 239 -12.73 2.11 9.21
CA TYR A 239 -13.63 2.29 10.36
C TYR A 239 -12.95 3.12 11.47
N SER A 240 -13.74 3.79 12.31
CA SER A 240 -13.19 4.59 13.43
C SER A 240 -12.37 3.70 14.36
N ALA A 241 -12.87 2.49 14.64
CA ALA A 241 -12.18 1.50 15.46
C ALA A 241 -10.89 0.93 14.85
N ARG A 242 -10.63 1.15 13.55
CA ARG A 242 -9.47 0.60 12.80
C ARG A 242 -8.45 1.66 12.39
N ARG A 243 -8.60 2.89 12.86
CA ARG A 243 -7.59 3.95 12.67
C ARG A 243 -6.24 3.57 13.30
N GLY A 244 -6.25 2.83 14.42
CA GLY A 244 -5.05 2.34 15.08
C GLY A 244 -4.21 1.41 14.20
N ASP A 245 -4.86 0.55 13.40
CA ASP A 245 -4.17 -0.36 12.48
C ASP A 245 -3.28 0.40 11.47
N VAL A 246 -3.77 1.53 10.97
CA VAL A 246 -3.01 2.42 10.07
C VAL A 246 -1.89 3.12 10.83
N VAL A 247 -2.15 3.59 12.06
CA VAL A 247 -1.13 4.23 12.91
C VAL A 247 0.04 3.28 13.19
N GLU A 248 -0.23 2.01 13.48
CA GLU A 248 0.80 0.98 13.65
C GLU A 248 1.62 0.75 12.38
N LEU A 249 0.98 0.74 11.20
CA LEU A 249 1.68 0.69 9.93
C LEU A 249 2.62 1.91 9.75
N VAL A 250 2.18 3.12 10.12
CA VAL A 250 3.02 4.33 10.05
C VAL A 250 4.23 4.21 10.95
N ARG A 251 4.00 3.85 12.23
CA ARG A 251 5.05 3.68 13.25
C ARG A 251 6.11 2.72 12.77
N TYR A 252 5.69 1.53 12.32
CA TYR A 252 6.61 0.52 11.80
C TYR A 252 7.39 1.04 10.59
N THR A 253 6.68 1.63 9.61
CA THR A 253 7.28 2.12 8.36
C THR A 253 8.38 3.14 8.65
N TYR A 254 8.11 4.17 9.44
CA TYR A 254 9.09 5.21 9.73
C TYR A 254 10.24 4.75 10.65
N ALA A 255 10.01 3.72 11.48
CA ALA A 255 11.06 3.15 12.32
C ALA A 255 12.04 2.23 11.55
N HIS A 256 11.62 1.63 10.43
CA HIS A 256 12.39 0.57 9.74
C HIS A 256 12.79 0.93 8.29
N THR A 257 12.64 2.19 7.90
CA THR A 257 13.08 2.70 6.59
C THR A 257 13.94 3.93 6.80
N PRO A 258 14.91 4.22 5.91
CA PRO A 258 15.84 5.33 6.09
C PRO A 258 15.15 6.70 5.93
N ASP A 259 15.64 7.70 6.66
CA ASP A 259 15.29 9.10 6.41
C ASP A 259 16.21 9.68 5.33
N LEU A 260 15.78 9.60 4.08
CA LEU A 260 16.56 10.08 2.94
C LEU A 260 16.37 11.61 2.79
N ALA A 261 17.47 12.32 2.50
CA ALA A 261 17.48 13.79 2.54
C ALA A 261 16.65 14.46 1.42
N HIS A 262 16.44 13.77 0.30
CA HIS A 262 15.85 14.36 -0.92
C HIS A 262 14.67 13.57 -1.49
N GLU A 263 14.39 12.40 -0.95
CA GLU A 263 13.32 11.52 -1.41
C GLU A 263 12.72 10.74 -0.25
N MET A 264 11.56 10.14 -0.48
CA MET A 264 10.97 9.22 0.48
C MET A 264 11.23 7.81 -0.02
N ASP A 265 11.61 6.91 0.89
CA ASP A 265 11.57 5.47 0.63
C ASP A 265 10.21 5.04 0.04
N ASP A 266 10.18 4.02 -0.82
CA ASP A 266 8.97 3.64 -1.55
C ASP A 266 7.83 3.20 -0.64
N LEU A 267 8.14 2.51 0.47
CA LEU A 267 7.15 2.13 1.48
C LEU A 267 6.65 3.38 2.23
N ARG A 268 7.55 4.28 2.66
CA ARG A 268 7.15 5.57 3.26
C ARG A 268 6.22 6.35 2.32
N SER A 269 6.59 6.43 1.05
CA SER A 269 5.84 7.14 0.01
C SER A 269 4.44 6.56 -0.17
N LEU A 270 4.32 5.23 -0.28
CA LEU A 270 3.03 4.54 -0.40
C LEU A 270 2.14 4.79 0.82
N VAL A 271 2.68 4.61 2.02
CA VAL A 271 1.94 4.78 3.29
C VAL A 271 1.52 6.24 3.48
N MET A 272 2.42 7.20 3.23
CA MET A 272 2.13 8.63 3.33
C MET A 272 1.06 9.09 2.35
N HIS A 273 1.07 8.57 1.11
CA HIS A 273 0.04 8.87 0.12
C HIS A 273 -1.34 8.41 0.60
N TYR A 274 -1.43 7.20 1.17
CA TYR A 274 -2.68 6.69 1.75
C TYR A 274 -3.15 7.55 2.93
N ILE A 275 -2.27 7.83 3.91
CA ILE A 275 -2.60 8.68 5.08
C ILE A 275 -3.09 10.05 4.62
N THR A 276 -2.44 10.64 3.62
CA THR A 276 -2.84 11.96 3.10
C THR A 276 -4.24 11.92 2.49
N CYS A 277 -4.64 10.82 1.84
CA CYS A 277 -6.02 10.63 1.37
C CYS A 277 -7.01 10.59 2.53
N GLU A 278 -6.66 9.86 3.59
CA GLU A 278 -7.53 9.56 4.74
C GLU A 278 -7.36 10.52 5.92
N VAL A 279 -6.57 11.59 5.76
CA VAL A 279 -6.14 12.46 6.87
C VAL A 279 -7.33 13.05 7.63
N THR A 280 -8.43 13.35 6.94
CA THR A 280 -9.66 13.88 7.56
C THR A 280 -10.36 12.88 8.48
N SER A 281 -10.18 11.56 8.27
CA SER A 281 -10.63 10.55 9.22
C SER A 281 -9.61 10.35 10.34
N LEU A 282 -8.32 10.30 9.99
CA LEU A 282 -7.24 9.99 10.92
C LEU A 282 -7.02 11.05 12.01
N VAL A 283 -7.28 12.33 11.73
CA VAL A 283 -7.17 13.42 12.74
C VAL A 283 -8.08 13.25 13.96
N HIS A 284 -9.11 12.40 13.86
CA HIS A 284 -9.99 12.07 14.99
C HIS A 284 -9.45 10.93 15.86
N SER A 285 -8.28 10.36 15.56
CA SER A 285 -7.61 9.35 16.38
C SER A 285 -6.61 9.99 17.33
N LEU A 286 -6.73 9.68 18.63
CA LEU A 286 -5.75 10.10 19.65
C LEU A 286 -4.36 9.52 19.39
N GLU A 287 -4.29 8.30 18.87
CA GLU A 287 -3.02 7.64 18.54
C GLU A 287 -2.31 8.34 17.38
N PHE A 288 -3.08 8.83 16.39
CA PHE A 288 -2.56 9.60 15.27
C PHE A 288 -2.10 10.99 15.73
N ALA A 289 -2.89 11.67 16.58
CA ALA A 289 -2.49 12.94 17.17
C ALA A 289 -1.18 12.82 17.94
N SER A 290 -1.05 11.81 18.80
CA SER A 290 0.20 11.52 19.53
C SER A 290 1.38 11.27 18.59
N LEU A 291 1.15 10.59 17.46
CA LEU A 291 2.20 10.36 16.46
C LEU A 291 2.66 11.67 15.78
N VAL A 292 1.73 12.61 15.53
CA VAL A 292 2.07 13.93 14.98
C VAL A 292 2.81 14.78 16.02
N GLU A 293 2.41 14.72 17.29
CA GLU A 293 3.05 15.45 18.40
C GLU A 293 4.51 15.02 18.64
N GLN A 294 4.84 13.75 18.39
CA GLN A 294 6.22 13.25 18.45
C GLN A 294 7.15 13.92 17.42
N GLY A 295 6.59 14.49 16.35
CA GLY A 295 7.34 15.21 15.33
C GLY A 295 8.20 14.31 14.43
N GLY A 296 9.42 14.77 14.12
CA GLY A 296 10.39 14.03 13.31
C GLY A 296 10.05 13.93 11.81
N PRO A 297 10.68 12.98 11.10
CA PRO A 297 10.51 12.80 9.65
C PRO A 297 9.05 12.60 9.22
N PHE A 298 8.27 11.87 10.01
CA PHE A 298 6.85 11.63 9.73
C PHE A 298 6.05 12.94 9.67
N ALA A 299 6.15 13.79 10.69
CA ALA A 299 5.40 15.05 10.73
C ALA A 299 5.83 16.00 9.59
N ARG A 300 7.14 16.07 9.29
CA ARG A 300 7.69 16.84 8.17
C ARG A 300 7.07 16.39 6.84
N ASP A 301 7.10 15.10 6.56
CA ASP A 301 6.58 14.53 5.31
C ASP A 301 5.05 14.71 5.20
N LEU A 302 4.33 14.56 6.32
CA LEU A 302 2.89 14.75 6.39
C LEU A 302 2.50 16.20 6.04
N VAL A 303 3.16 17.20 6.63
CA VAL A 303 2.89 18.62 6.33
C VAL A 303 3.10 18.89 4.84
N TYR A 304 4.20 18.41 4.27
CA TYR A 304 4.51 18.58 2.86
C TYR A 304 3.43 17.96 1.95
N MET A 305 2.96 16.75 2.27
CA MET A 305 1.95 16.06 1.47
C MET A 305 0.54 16.64 1.66
N VAL A 306 0.18 17.10 2.86
CA VAL A 306 -1.09 17.78 3.11
C VAL A 306 -1.16 19.13 2.40
N MET A 307 -0.06 19.87 2.29
CA MET A 307 -0.03 21.11 1.48
C MET A 307 -0.38 20.85 0.01
N LYS A 308 0.07 19.72 -0.56
CA LYS A 308 -0.31 19.31 -1.93
C LYS A 308 -1.80 18.95 -2.08
N ARG A 309 -2.46 18.56 -0.97
CA ARG A 309 -3.88 18.23 -0.93
C ARG A 309 -4.77 19.46 -0.86
N ILE A 310 -4.36 20.47 -0.09
CA ILE A 310 -5.17 21.66 0.22
C ILE A 310 -5.01 22.76 -0.83
N GLY A 311 -3.76 23.07 -1.20
CA GLY A 311 -3.45 24.21 -2.07
C GLY A 311 -3.68 23.86 -3.51
#